data_AF-A0A430E227-F1
#
_entry.id   AF-A0A430E227-F1
#
_cell.length_a   1.000
_cell.length_b   1.000
_cell.length_c   1.000
_cell.angle_alpha   90.00
_cell.angle_beta   90.00
_cell.angle_gamma   90.00
#
_symmetry.space_group_name_H-M   'P 1'
#
loop_
_entity.id
_entity.type
_entity.pdbx_description
1 polymer ?
#
loop_
_entity_poly.entity_id
_entity_poly.type
_entity_poly.pdbx_seq_one_letter_code
_entity_poly.pdbx_strand_id
1 'polypeptide(L)'
;MGTRAFDEIMGLGAQTRPEMDNLVRWLDETPSDELRRRQEAAETTFRQLGITFAVYGDSDASERIIPFDIVPRVFLADEWARLSQGLVQRVEAINAFLDDIYGAQEILKAGVLPEELIFLNPQFRPEIFGIRPPHGIWAHICGIDLVRTGADEFYVLEDNARTPSGVSYMLENREAMVRLCPELFEQFRVAAVDSYPDRLLETMRSVAPRGCAQNPTCVVLTPGHFNSAYYEHSFLADSMGIELVEAADLVVDDDMVYMRTIAGRVKVDVIYRRVDDDFLDPLVFRPDSLLGVPGLIAAYAAGNVAIINAPGNGIADDKAIYSYMPEIVRFYSGAEAKLPNVETWRCREPEALRYTLDHLDELVVKLVDGSGGYGMLVGPTASKEEIATFRAVLEKEPHRYIAQPTLALSTVPTLVDQGVAPRHVDFRPFVLTGSKGVQVVPGGLTRVALREGSLVVNSSQGGGTKDSFVLLDDQWRQSQTMGTMTQEQSL
;
A
#
# COMPACT_ATOMS: atom_id res chain seq x y z
N MET A 1 -24.59 -3.66 21.41
CA MET A 1 -23.43 -4.51 21.74
C MET A 1 -22.70 -4.72 20.44
N GLY A 2 -21.55 -4.08 20.26
CA GLY A 2 -20.79 -4.17 19.01
C GLY A 2 -20.29 -5.61 18.79
N THR A 3 -20.32 -6.07 17.55
CA THR A 3 -19.75 -7.34 17.12
C THR A 3 -18.29 -7.40 17.60
N ARG A 4 -17.92 -8.45 18.33
CA ARG A 4 -16.54 -8.61 18.83
C ARG A 4 -15.61 -8.77 17.63
N ALA A 5 -14.64 -7.87 17.49
CA ALA A 5 -13.64 -7.96 16.43
C ALA A 5 -12.78 -9.24 16.59
N PHE A 6 -12.34 -9.79 15.46
CA PHE A 6 -11.35 -10.88 15.44
C PHE A 6 -10.00 -10.35 15.93
N ASP A 7 -9.45 -10.96 16.98
CA ASP A 7 -8.09 -10.65 17.43
C ASP A 7 -7.09 -11.58 16.73
N GLU A 8 -6.02 -11.02 16.17
CA GLU A 8 -5.02 -11.75 15.38
C GLU A 8 -4.30 -12.83 16.20
N ILE A 9 -4.20 -12.65 17.52
CA ILE A 9 -3.56 -13.58 18.48
C ILE A 9 -4.62 -14.41 19.21
N MET A 10 -5.68 -13.78 19.72
CA MET A 10 -6.68 -14.40 20.61
C MET A 10 -7.92 -14.97 19.88
N GLY A 11 -8.10 -14.69 18.59
CA GLY A 11 -9.28 -15.08 17.82
C GLY A 11 -10.57 -14.38 18.24
N LEU A 12 -11.73 -15.00 17.97
CA LEU A 12 -13.07 -14.48 18.33
C LEU A 12 -13.51 -14.84 19.77
N GLY A 13 -12.69 -15.59 20.52
CA GLY A 13 -13.10 -16.30 21.75
C GLY A 13 -12.15 -16.15 22.94
N ALA A 14 -12.10 -17.19 23.78
CA ALA A 14 -11.17 -17.32 24.92
C ALA A 14 -10.10 -18.41 24.67
N GLN A 15 -10.08 -19.02 23.48
CA GLN A 15 -9.06 -19.96 23.06
C GLN A 15 -8.11 -19.24 22.10
N THR A 16 -6.85 -19.17 22.48
CA THR A 16 -5.75 -18.67 21.66
C THR A 16 -5.65 -19.50 20.38
N ARG A 17 -5.20 -18.88 19.30
CA ARG A 17 -4.85 -19.63 18.09
C ARG A 17 -3.59 -20.46 18.41
N PRO A 18 -3.58 -21.80 18.24
CA PRO A 18 -2.43 -22.64 18.60
C PRO A 18 -1.11 -22.18 17.96
N GLU A 19 -1.19 -21.63 16.74
CA GLU A 19 -0.03 -21.10 16.01
C GLU A 19 0.57 -19.85 16.67
N MET A 20 -0.18 -19.19 17.55
CA MET A 20 0.20 -17.98 18.28
C MET A 20 0.62 -18.25 19.73
N ASP A 21 0.57 -19.49 20.21
CA ASP A 21 0.86 -19.85 21.61
C ASP A 21 2.26 -19.42 22.06
N ASN A 22 3.26 -19.45 21.16
CA ASN A 22 4.61 -18.96 21.47
C ASN A 22 4.63 -17.44 21.69
N LEU A 23 3.86 -16.68 20.91
CA LEU A 23 3.76 -15.22 21.06
C LEU A 23 2.99 -14.86 22.33
N VAL A 24 1.93 -15.60 22.65
CA VAL A 24 1.20 -15.45 23.92
C VAL A 24 2.12 -15.74 25.10
N ARG A 25 2.87 -16.84 25.07
CA ARG A 25 3.85 -17.18 26.11
C ARG A 25 4.90 -16.09 26.26
N TRP A 26 5.43 -15.56 25.16
CA TRP A 26 6.39 -14.46 25.21
C TRP A 26 5.80 -13.20 25.86
N LEU A 27 4.55 -12.84 25.53
CA LEU A 27 3.85 -11.71 26.16
C LEU A 27 3.64 -11.93 27.67
N ASP A 28 3.27 -13.14 28.07
CA ASP A 28 2.99 -13.49 29.48
C ASP A 28 4.26 -13.62 30.34
N GLU A 29 5.35 -14.13 29.75
CA GLU A 29 6.62 -14.36 30.45
C GLU A 29 7.52 -13.12 30.48
N THR A 30 7.31 -12.15 29.57
CA THR A 30 8.12 -10.92 29.53
C THR A 30 7.61 -9.90 30.56
N PRO A 31 8.45 -9.46 31.52
CA PRO A 31 8.05 -8.45 32.50
C PRO A 31 7.57 -7.14 31.85
N SER A 32 6.54 -6.52 32.42
CA SER A 32 5.94 -5.29 31.86
C SER A 32 6.90 -4.09 31.77
N ASP A 33 7.86 -4.01 32.68
CA ASP A 33 8.94 -3.02 32.69
C ASP A 33 9.95 -3.26 31.56
N GLU A 34 10.22 -4.54 31.25
CA GLU A 34 11.05 -4.92 30.11
C GLU A 34 10.37 -4.58 28.77
N LEU A 35 9.08 -4.86 28.62
CA LEU A 35 8.31 -4.47 27.43
C LEU A 35 8.34 -2.95 27.22
N ARG A 36 8.13 -2.18 28.30
CA ARG A 36 8.21 -0.70 28.25
C ARG A 36 9.61 -0.21 27.89
N ARG A 37 10.65 -0.81 28.47
CA ARG A 37 12.04 -0.47 28.15
C ARG A 37 12.36 -0.68 26.67
N ARG A 38 11.89 -1.78 26.08
CA ARG A 38 12.07 -2.08 24.65
C ARG A 38 11.29 -1.09 23.76
N GLN A 39 10.07 -0.79 24.14
CA GLN A 39 9.22 0.20 23.47
C GLN A 39 9.87 1.60 23.44
N GLU A 40 10.35 2.10 24.59
CA GLU A 40 11.05 3.39 24.70
C GLU A 40 12.37 3.41 23.90
N ALA A 41 13.09 2.27 23.86
CA ALA A 41 14.30 2.12 23.06
C ALA A 41 14.00 2.16 21.54
N ALA A 42 12.88 1.57 21.10
CA ALA A 42 12.43 1.65 19.72
C ALA A 42 12.12 3.09 19.32
N GLU A 43 11.29 3.79 20.10
CA GLU A 43 10.91 5.19 19.84
C GLU A 43 12.13 6.12 19.80
N THR A 44 13.10 5.90 20.69
CA THR A 44 14.36 6.65 20.69
C THR A 44 15.17 6.40 19.42
N THR A 45 15.22 5.15 18.94
CA THR A 45 15.93 4.79 17.71
C THR A 45 15.26 5.43 16.49
N PHE A 46 13.92 5.35 16.38
CA PHE A 46 13.17 5.97 15.29
C PHE A 46 13.36 7.48 15.25
N ARG A 47 13.40 8.13 16.43
CA ARG A 47 13.73 9.56 16.55
C ARG A 47 15.14 9.88 16.04
N GLN A 48 16.13 9.05 16.34
CA GLN A 48 17.52 9.26 15.92
C GLN A 48 17.71 9.05 14.41
N LEU A 49 16.98 8.11 13.81
CA LEU A 49 17.00 7.83 12.38
C LEU A 49 16.22 8.87 11.56
N GLY A 50 15.49 9.79 12.20
CA GLY A 50 14.67 10.78 11.50
C GLY A 50 13.47 10.16 10.80
N ILE A 51 12.97 9.04 11.32
CA ILE A 51 11.76 8.39 10.80
C ILE A 51 10.55 9.21 11.26
N THR A 52 10.20 10.24 10.48
CA THR A 52 9.15 11.22 10.80
C THR A 52 8.08 11.31 9.71
N PHE A 53 6.91 11.86 10.07
CA PHE A 53 5.88 12.30 9.14
C PHE A 53 5.45 13.75 9.43
N ALA A 54 5.01 14.45 8.39
CA ALA A 54 4.32 15.72 8.53
C ALA A 54 2.84 15.49 8.89
N VAL A 55 2.39 16.10 9.99
CA VAL A 55 0.96 16.13 10.35
C VAL A 55 0.31 17.31 9.64
N TYR A 56 -0.56 17.05 8.67
CA TYR A 56 -1.36 18.09 8.03
C TYR A 56 -2.46 18.57 8.99
N GLY A 57 -2.42 19.83 9.42
CA GLY A 57 -3.52 20.48 10.14
C GLY A 57 -3.15 21.30 11.37
N ASP A 58 -1.94 21.14 11.92
CA ASP A 58 -1.42 22.05 12.95
C ASP A 58 -0.64 23.18 12.27
N SER A 59 -0.84 24.43 12.74
CA SER A 59 -0.11 25.62 12.26
C SER A 59 1.40 25.56 12.52
N ASP A 60 1.85 24.57 13.29
CA ASP A 60 3.22 24.12 13.35
C ASP A 60 3.33 22.80 12.58
N ALA A 61 3.93 22.85 11.39
CA ALA A 61 4.36 21.67 10.63
C ALA A 61 5.53 20.98 11.36
N SER A 62 5.33 20.58 12.62
CA SER A 62 6.31 19.83 13.39
C SER A 62 6.30 18.39 12.92
N GLU A 63 7.42 17.92 12.38
CA GLU A 63 7.66 16.51 12.13
C GLU A 63 7.37 15.70 13.41
N ARG A 64 6.45 14.73 13.31
CA ARG A 64 6.17 13.79 14.40
C ARG A 64 6.74 12.42 14.07
N ILE A 65 7.30 11.77 15.08
CA ILE A 65 7.78 10.39 14.98
C ILE A 65 6.55 9.49 14.94
N ILE A 66 6.55 8.50 14.04
CA ILE A 66 5.53 7.46 14.07
C ILE A 66 5.76 6.59 15.31
N PRO A 67 4.76 6.45 16.19
CA PRO A 67 4.86 5.50 17.29
C PRO A 67 5.00 4.09 16.73
N PHE A 68 6.03 3.37 17.17
CA PHE A 68 6.20 1.95 16.86
C PHE A 68 5.52 1.12 17.94
N ASP A 69 5.18 -0.14 17.67
CA ASP A 69 4.76 -1.09 18.70
C ASP A 69 5.50 -2.42 18.51
N ILE A 70 6.10 -2.92 19.59
CA ILE A 70 6.97 -4.10 19.57
C ILE A 70 6.22 -5.44 19.51
N VAL A 71 4.88 -5.46 19.57
CA VAL A 71 4.08 -6.68 19.42
C VAL A 71 3.80 -6.90 17.92
N PRO A 72 4.44 -7.90 17.28
CA PRO A 72 4.35 -8.09 15.83
C PRO A 72 2.96 -8.56 15.42
N ARG A 73 2.57 -8.25 14.19
CA ARG A 73 1.45 -8.90 13.50
C ARG A 73 1.97 -10.11 12.74
N VAL A 74 1.40 -11.29 12.97
CA VAL A 74 1.89 -12.55 12.36
C VAL A 74 0.92 -13.03 11.26
N PHE A 75 1.47 -13.38 10.11
CA PHE A 75 0.80 -14.03 8.99
C PHE A 75 1.35 -15.44 8.82
N LEU A 76 0.47 -16.44 8.83
CA LEU A 76 0.85 -17.83 8.60
C LEU A 76 1.27 -18.04 7.13
N ALA A 77 2.06 -19.09 6.88
CA ALA A 77 2.59 -19.38 5.56
C ALA A 77 1.47 -19.63 4.50
N ASP A 78 0.41 -20.33 4.89
CA ASP A 78 -0.73 -20.63 4.03
C ASP A 78 -1.64 -19.40 3.81
N GLU A 79 -1.87 -18.60 4.86
CA GLU A 79 -2.54 -17.30 4.78
C GLU A 79 -1.80 -16.39 3.78
N TRP A 80 -0.48 -16.28 3.93
CA TRP A 80 0.36 -15.48 3.05
C TRP A 80 0.37 -15.99 1.61
N ALA A 81 0.37 -17.31 1.40
CA ALA A 81 0.31 -17.91 0.07
C ALA A 81 -1.02 -17.56 -0.64
N ARG A 82 -2.16 -17.63 0.08
CA ARG A 82 -3.47 -17.23 -0.46
C ARG A 82 -3.51 -15.72 -0.77
N LEU A 83 -3.04 -14.89 0.16
CA LEU A 83 -2.93 -13.44 -0.01
C LEU A 83 -2.08 -13.08 -1.24
N SER A 84 -0.90 -13.68 -1.37
CA SER A 84 0.03 -13.45 -2.47
C SER A 84 -0.60 -13.76 -3.83
N GLN A 85 -1.33 -14.87 -3.95
CA GLN A 85 -2.00 -15.24 -5.20
C GLN A 85 -3.07 -14.23 -5.62
N GLY A 86 -3.80 -13.65 -4.67
CA GLY A 86 -4.80 -12.64 -4.96
C GLY A 86 -4.21 -11.26 -5.20
N LEU A 87 -3.11 -10.90 -4.52
CA LEU A 87 -2.34 -9.69 -4.79
C LEU A 87 -1.79 -9.69 -6.23
N VAL A 88 -1.24 -10.83 -6.67
CA VAL A 88 -0.78 -11.01 -8.07
C VAL A 88 -1.92 -10.78 -9.05
N GLN A 89 -3.04 -11.48 -8.89
CA GLN A 89 -4.20 -11.34 -9.79
C GLN A 89 -4.70 -9.89 -9.86
N ARG A 90 -4.78 -9.22 -8.72
CA ARG A 90 -5.27 -7.84 -8.64
C ARG A 90 -4.33 -6.86 -9.34
N VAL A 91 -3.02 -6.99 -9.13
CA VAL A 91 -2.02 -6.09 -9.75
C VAL A 91 -1.87 -6.33 -11.24
N GLU A 92 -2.03 -7.59 -11.70
CA GLU A 92 -2.13 -7.91 -13.13
C GLU A 92 -3.35 -7.23 -13.75
N ALA A 93 -4.52 -7.29 -13.09
CA ALA A 93 -5.73 -6.62 -13.55
C ALA A 93 -5.60 -5.08 -13.55
N ILE A 94 -4.94 -4.48 -12.55
CA ILE A 94 -4.64 -3.05 -12.52
C ILE A 94 -3.78 -2.63 -13.72
N ASN A 95 -2.73 -3.39 -14.03
CA ASN A 95 -1.88 -3.10 -15.19
C ASN A 95 -2.64 -3.26 -16.51
N ALA A 96 -3.45 -4.31 -16.65
CA ALA A 96 -4.29 -4.52 -17.84
C ALA A 96 -5.34 -3.41 -18.01
N PHE A 97 -5.95 -2.97 -16.91
CA PHE A 97 -6.89 -1.84 -16.88
C PHE A 97 -6.24 -0.54 -17.35
N LEU A 98 -5.04 -0.22 -16.83
CA LEU A 98 -4.32 0.99 -17.23
C LEU A 98 -3.91 0.95 -18.71
N ASP A 99 -3.41 -0.18 -19.22
CA ASP A 99 -3.08 -0.35 -20.64
C ASP A 99 -4.31 -0.18 -21.54
N ASP A 100 -5.46 -0.68 -21.10
CA ASP A 100 -6.70 -0.57 -21.87
C ASP A 100 -7.26 0.85 -21.85
N ILE A 101 -7.33 1.52 -20.70
CA ILE A 101 -7.90 2.87 -20.57
C ILE A 101 -7.13 3.92 -21.38
N TYR A 102 -5.80 3.82 -21.43
CA TYR A 102 -4.95 4.67 -22.26
C TYR A 102 -4.72 4.14 -23.68
N GLY A 103 -5.37 3.02 -24.02
CA GLY A 103 -5.23 2.30 -25.29
C GLY A 103 -6.57 2.03 -25.97
N ALA A 104 -6.97 0.75 -26.00
CA ALA A 104 -8.10 0.30 -26.82
C ALA A 104 -9.47 0.59 -26.18
N GLN A 105 -9.54 0.73 -24.86
CA GLN A 105 -10.75 1.00 -24.07
C GLN A 105 -11.83 -0.08 -24.22
N GLU A 106 -11.43 -1.35 -24.32
CA GLU A 106 -12.34 -2.49 -24.47
C GLU A 106 -13.29 -2.65 -23.28
N ILE A 107 -12.83 -2.37 -22.06
CA ILE A 107 -13.69 -2.43 -20.85
C ILE A 107 -14.83 -1.39 -20.88
N LEU A 108 -14.58 -0.23 -21.49
CA LEU A 108 -15.59 0.81 -21.69
C LEU A 108 -16.56 0.43 -22.80
N LYS A 109 -16.05 -0.06 -23.94
CA LYS A 109 -16.88 -0.56 -25.06
C LYS A 109 -17.79 -1.72 -24.66
N ALA A 110 -17.32 -2.56 -23.73
CA ALA A 110 -18.09 -3.66 -23.17
C ALA A 110 -19.18 -3.19 -22.17
N GLY A 111 -19.20 -1.91 -21.79
CA GLY A 111 -20.16 -1.35 -20.83
C GLY A 111 -19.95 -1.82 -19.39
N VAL A 112 -18.78 -2.37 -19.06
CA VAL A 112 -18.43 -2.80 -17.70
C VAL A 112 -18.20 -1.59 -16.80
N LEU A 113 -17.57 -0.55 -17.35
CA LEU A 113 -17.30 0.72 -16.70
C LEU A 113 -17.99 1.85 -17.45
N PRO A 114 -18.72 2.73 -16.76
CA PRO A 114 -19.27 3.94 -17.37
C PRO A 114 -18.17 4.91 -17.79
N GLU A 115 -18.22 5.36 -19.06
CA GLU A 115 -17.20 6.23 -19.67
C GLU A 115 -16.96 7.52 -18.88
N GLU A 116 -18.02 8.09 -18.30
CA GLU A 116 -17.93 9.33 -17.54
C GLU A 116 -17.11 9.19 -16.25
N LEU A 117 -16.98 7.99 -15.68
CA LEU A 117 -16.10 7.74 -14.53
C LEU A 117 -14.61 7.82 -14.89
N ILE A 118 -14.28 7.70 -16.17
CA ILE A 118 -12.91 7.83 -16.66
C ILE A 118 -12.68 9.24 -17.18
N PHE A 119 -13.47 9.68 -18.18
CA PHE A 119 -13.17 10.91 -18.91
C PHE A 119 -13.44 12.20 -18.12
N LEU A 120 -14.26 12.15 -17.06
CA LEU A 120 -14.46 13.28 -16.15
C LEU A 120 -13.60 13.18 -14.89
N ASN A 121 -12.81 12.11 -14.74
CA ASN A 121 -11.99 11.94 -13.56
C ASN A 121 -10.76 12.86 -13.64
N PRO A 122 -10.49 13.68 -12.61
CA PRO A 122 -9.31 14.56 -12.60
C PRO A 122 -7.97 13.80 -12.59
N GLN A 123 -7.99 12.50 -12.29
CA GLN A 123 -6.81 11.64 -12.32
C GLN A 123 -6.56 11.00 -13.70
N PHE A 124 -7.53 11.07 -14.63
CA PHE A 124 -7.32 10.64 -16.00
C PHE A 124 -6.44 11.66 -16.73
N ARG A 125 -5.41 11.18 -17.42
CA ARG A 125 -4.41 12.01 -18.11
C ARG A 125 -4.54 11.89 -19.62
N PRO A 126 -5.37 12.71 -20.29
CA PRO A 126 -5.50 12.65 -21.75
C PRO A 126 -4.17 12.94 -22.47
N GLU A 127 -3.24 13.66 -21.83
CA GLU A 127 -1.93 14.03 -22.38
C GLU A 127 -1.04 12.82 -22.70
N ILE A 128 -1.27 11.69 -22.04
CA ILE A 128 -0.48 10.47 -22.22
C ILE A 128 -1.23 9.38 -23.00
N PHE A 129 -2.42 9.68 -23.52
CA PHE A 129 -3.22 8.72 -24.27
C PHE A 129 -2.46 8.22 -25.51
N GLY A 130 -2.44 6.90 -25.70
CA GLY A 130 -1.70 6.24 -26.79
C GLY A 130 -0.19 6.09 -26.55
N ILE A 131 0.37 6.67 -25.50
CA ILE A 131 1.74 6.37 -25.07
C ILE A 131 1.75 5.00 -24.40
N ARG A 132 2.68 4.13 -24.80
CA ARG A 132 2.86 2.81 -24.17
C ARG A 132 4.14 2.80 -23.35
N PRO A 133 4.08 2.49 -22.03
CA PRO A 133 5.29 2.28 -21.25
C PRO A 133 6.18 1.20 -21.84
N PRO A 134 7.50 1.26 -21.60
CA PRO A 134 8.39 0.12 -21.83
C PRO A 134 7.80 -1.15 -21.22
N HIS A 135 7.77 -2.23 -22.02
CA HIS A 135 7.20 -3.53 -21.66
C HIS A 135 5.69 -3.54 -21.34
N GLY A 136 4.95 -2.44 -21.55
CA GLY A 136 3.52 -2.35 -21.28
C GLY A 136 3.17 -2.39 -19.78
N ILE A 137 4.12 -2.07 -18.90
CA ILE A 137 3.91 -2.08 -17.45
C ILE A 137 3.66 -0.66 -16.98
N TRP A 138 2.53 -0.46 -16.30
CA TRP A 138 2.09 0.85 -15.82
C TRP A 138 2.37 0.99 -14.32
N ALA A 139 1.85 0.05 -13.53
CA ALA A 139 1.98 -0.01 -12.08
C ALA A 139 3.07 -1.01 -11.69
N HIS A 140 4.28 -0.50 -11.55
CA HIS A 140 5.48 -1.27 -11.21
C HIS A 140 5.57 -1.53 -9.71
N ILE A 141 5.03 -0.63 -8.90
CA ILE A 141 4.93 -0.74 -7.45
C ILE A 141 3.48 -0.48 -7.07
N CYS A 142 2.83 -1.45 -6.44
CA CYS A 142 1.49 -1.26 -5.87
C CYS A 142 1.54 -1.49 -4.35
N GLY A 143 0.98 -0.55 -3.59
CA GLY A 143 0.60 -0.77 -2.20
C GLY A 143 -0.89 -1.12 -2.14
N ILE A 144 -1.23 -2.30 -1.64
CA ILE A 144 -2.63 -2.75 -1.56
C ILE A 144 -3.04 -2.73 -0.09
N ASP A 145 -3.95 -1.83 0.31
CA ASP A 145 -4.38 -1.75 1.70
C ASP A 145 -5.39 -2.86 2.02
N LEU A 146 -5.05 -3.70 2.99
CA LEU A 146 -5.81 -4.86 3.41
C LEU A 146 -6.29 -4.72 4.85
N VAL A 147 -7.52 -5.17 5.09
CA VAL A 147 -8.08 -5.37 6.42
C VAL A 147 -8.55 -6.80 6.59
N ARG A 148 -8.61 -7.26 7.84
CA ARG A 148 -9.07 -8.61 8.19
C ARG A 148 -10.28 -8.50 9.11
N THR A 149 -11.29 -9.36 8.96
CA THR A 149 -12.46 -9.41 9.88
C THR A 149 -12.63 -10.75 10.56
N GLY A 150 -11.94 -11.79 10.08
CA GLY A 150 -12.00 -13.15 10.57
C GLY A 150 -10.75 -13.95 10.20
N ALA A 151 -10.71 -15.22 10.59
CA ALA A 151 -9.52 -16.07 10.40
C ALA A 151 -9.11 -16.25 8.93
N ASP A 152 -10.01 -16.15 7.95
CA ASP A 152 -9.64 -16.25 6.52
C ASP A 152 -10.25 -15.12 5.69
N GLU A 153 -10.72 -14.07 6.36
CA GLU A 153 -11.50 -13.00 5.74
C GLU A 153 -10.66 -11.74 5.60
N PHE A 154 -9.99 -11.61 4.45
CA PHE A 154 -9.23 -10.42 4.06
C PHE A 154 -9.97 -9.64 2.98
N TYR A 155 -9.98 -8.32 3.11
CA TYR A 155 -10.61 -7.40 2.16
C TYR A 155 -9.64 -6.31 1.74
N VAL A 156 -9.65 -5.98 0.45
CA VAL A 156 -8.95 -4.78 -0.06
C VAL A 156 -9.77 -3.56 0.27
N LEU A 157 -9.14 -2.57 0.88
CA LEU A 157 -9.75 -1.29 1.26
C LEU A 157 -9.37 -0.18 0.27
N GLU A 158 -8.15 -0.19 -0.24
CA GLU A 158 -7.62 0.81 -1.17
C GLU A 158 -6.46 0.25 -2.00
N ASP A 159 -6.33 0.73 -3.24
CA ASP A 159 -5.21 0.44 -4.14
C ASP A 159 -4.35 1.71 -4.28
N ASN A 160 -3.03 1.55 -4.20
CA ASN A 160 -2.06 2.63 -4.32
C ASN A 160 -1.04 2.29 -5.42
N ALA A 161 -1.28 2.75 -6.64
CA ALA A 161 -0.53 2.54 -7.86
C ALA A 161 0.09 3.85 -8.43
N ARG A 162 -0.07 5.00 -7.75
CA ARG A 162 0.70 6.23 -8.04
C ARG A 162 2.14 6.11 -7.50
N THR A 163 2.40 6.70 -6.33
CA THR A 163 3.70 6.70 -5.65
C THR A 163 3.54 6.11 -4.25
N PRO A 164 3.25 4.80 -4.11
CA PRO A 164 3.00 4.19 -2.80
C PRO A 164 4.23 4.33 -1.90
N SER A 165 3.98 4.66 -0.63
CA SER A 165 4.99 4.79 0.42
C SER A 165 4.70 3.84 1.59
N GLY A 166 5.70 3.66 2.45
CA GLY A 166 5.62 2.82 3.66
C GLY A 166 6.67 1.69 3.72
N VAL A 167 7.52 1.57 2.70
CA VAL A 167 8.52 0.49 2.61
C VAL A 167 9.65 0.72 3.61
N SER A 168 10.12 1.96 3.78
CA SER A 168 11.16 2.23 4.78
C SER A 168 10.70 1.82 6.16
N TYR A 169 9.45 2.09 6.51
CA TYR A 169 8.84 1.65 7.76
C TYR A 169 8.80 0.13 7.90
N MET A 170 8.44 -0.61 6.85
CA MET A 170 8.49 -2.08 6.87
C MET A 170 9.90 -2.58 7.20
N LEU A 171 10.94 -1.99 6.59
CA LEU A 171 12.34 -2.40 6.77
C LEU A 171 12.86 -2.01 8.17
N GLU A 172 12.61 -0.78 8.61
CA GLU A 172 13.04 -0.27 9.90
C GLU A 172 12.30 -0.94 11.07
N ASN A 173 11.01 -1.25 10.91
CA ASN A 173 10.27 -2.05 11.88
C ASN A 173 10.91 -3.43 12.07
N ARG A 174 11.35 -4.08 10.98
CA ARG A 174 12.04 -5.37 11.05
C ARG A 174 13.37 -5.26 11.77
N GLU A 175 14.19 -4.30 11.40
CA GLU A 175 15.50 -4.09 12.01
C GLU A 175 15.37 -3.82 13.52
N ALA A 176 14.40 -2.98 13.90
CA ALA A 176 14.09 -2.72 15.30
C ALA A 176 13.68 -3.99 16.05
N MET A 177 12.81 -4.83 15.48
CA MET A 177 12.40 -6.09 16.09
C MET A 177 13.56 -7.07 16.24
N VAL A 178 14.42 -7.23 15.23
CA VAL A 178 15.61 -8.11 15.29
C VAL A 178 16.53 -7.68 16.44
N ARG A 179 16.68 -6.37 16.67
CA ARG A 179 17.52 -5.83 17.73
C ARG A 179 16.88 -5.91 19.12
N LEU A 180 15.58 -5.65 19.23
CA LEU A 180 14.89 -5.47 20.52
C LEU A 180 14.23 -6.75 21.05
N CYS A 181 13.82 -7.64 20.16
CA CYS A 181 13.14 -8.90 20.48
C CYS A 181 13.75 -10.08 19.69
N PRO A 182 15.08 -10.29 19.72
CA PRO A 182 15.74 -11.35 18.94
C PRO A 182 15.21 -12.75 19.22
N GLU A 183 14.74 -13.01 20.45
CA GLU A 183 14.17 -14.30 20.84
C GLU A 183 12.92 -14.67 20.04
N LEU A 184 12.17 -13.69 19.53
CA LEU A 184 11.02 -13.96 18.67
C LEU A 184 11.45 -14.55 17.32
N PHE A 185 12.62 -14.18 16.80
CA PHE A 185 13.16 -14.74 15.55
C PHE A 185 13.77 -16.13 15.72
N GLU A 186 14.07 -16.54 16.96
CA GLU A 186 14.43 -17.93 17.27
C GLU A 186 13.18 -18.82 17.32
N GLN A 187 12.05 -18.27 17.80
CA GLN A 187 10.78 -18.98 17.93
C GLN A 187 9.99 -19.04 16.62
N PHE A 188 10.05 -17.98 15.81
CA PHE A 188 9.33 -17.84 14.55
C PHE A 188 10.29 -17.82 13.36
N ARG A 189 10.01 -18.65 12.34
CA ARG A 189 10.76 -18.63 11.08
C ARG A 189 10.23 -17.53 10.17
N VAL A 190 10.60 -16.29 10.48
CA VAL A 190 10.15 -15.09 9.76
C VAL A 190 10.89 -14.95 8.43
N ALA A 191 10.17 -14.69 7.35
CA ALA A 191 10.72 -14.38 6.04
C ALA A 191 11.45 -13.03 6.04
N ALA A 192 12.60 -12.96 5.38
CA ALA A 192 13.41 -11.75 5.28
C ALA A 192 12.77 -10.71 4.34
N VAL A 193 12.82 -9.44 4.73
CA VAL A 193 12.28 -8.29 3.97
C VAL A 193 13.37 -7.33 3.47
N ASP A 194 14.59 -7.46 4.00
CA ASP A 194 15.79 -6.68 3.66
C ASP A 194 16.16 -6.74 2.17
N SER A 195 15.77 -7.80 1.46
CA SER A 195 15.92 -7.91 -0.01
C SER A 195 15.04 -6.97 -0.84
N TYR A 196 14.16 -6.15 -0.22
CA TYR A 196 13.27 -5.26 -0.97
C TYR A 196 14.02 -4.28 -1.90
N PRO A 197 15.05 -3.52 -1.44
CA PRO A 197 15.76 -2.57 -2.31
C PRO A 197 16.42 -3.26 -3.51
N ASP A 198 17.02 -4.43 -3.32
CA ASP A 198 17.60 -5.23 -4.41
C ASP A 198 16.54 -5.64 -5.43
N ARG A 199 15.38 -6.12 -4.97
CA ARG A 199 14.24 -6.49 -5.84
C ARG A 199 13.65 -5.29 -6.57
N LEU A 200 13.59 -4.14 -5.92
CA LEU A 200 13.17 -2.90 -6.54
C LEU A 200 14.14 -2.49 -7.65
N LEU A 201 15.45 -2.50 -7.37
CA LEU A 201 16.46 -2.19 -8.38
C LEU A 201 16.46 -3.20 -9.54
N GLU A 202 16.27 -4.50 -9.27
CA GLU A 202 16.09 -5.51 -10.32
C GLU A 202 14.86 -5.18 -11.17
N THR A 203 13.73 -4.82 -10.53
CA THR A 203 12.50 -4.41 -11.20
C THR A 203 12.73 -3.19 -12.09
N MET A 204 13.40 -2.16 -11.58
CA MET A 204 13.77 -0.96 -12.34
C MET A 204 14.61 -1.31 -13.57
N ARG A 205 15.68 -2.09 -13.39
CA ARG A 205 16.55 -2.51 -14.50
C ARG A 205 15.81 -3.36 -15.52
N SER A 206 14.86 -4.20 -15.07
CA SER A 206 14.11 -5.11 -15.93
C SER A 206 13.20 -4.38 -16.93
N VAL A 207 12.78 -3.15 -16.60
CA VAL A 207 11.85 -2.35 -17.44
C VAL A 207 12.55 -1.24 -18.23
N ALA A 208 13.88 -1.23 -18.26
CA ALA A 208 14.63 -0.29 -19.09
C ALA A 208 14.17 -0.35 -20.56
N PRO A 209 14.19 0.79 -21.28
CA PRO A 209 13.80 0.82 -22.69
C PRO A 209 14.60 -0.14 -23.57
N ARG A 210 13.98 -0.60 -24.66
CA ARG A 210 14.60 -1.56 -25.58
C ARG A 210 15.82 -0.92 -26.26
N GLY A 211 16.94 -1.66 -26.32
CA GLY A 211 18.19 -1.16 -26.89
C GLY A 211 19.07 -0.39 -25.91
N CYS A 212 18.71 -0.33 -24.63
CA CYS A 212 19.58 0.17 -23.56
C CYS A 212 20.81 -0.72 -23.37
N ALA A 213 21.88 -0.15 -22.79
CA ALA A 213 23.09 -0.88 -22.41
C ALA A 213 22.78 -1.98 -21.38
N GLN A 214 23.73 -2.92 -21.22
CA GLN A 214 23.58 -4.07 -20.32
C GLN A 214 23.37 -3.66 -18.85
N ASN A 215 23.83 -2.47 -18.46
CA ASN A 215 23.63 -1.87 -17.14
C ASN A 215 22.91 -0.52 -17.31
N PRO A 216 21.57 -0.47 -17.24
CA PRO A 216 20.81 0.77 -17.36
C PRO A 216 21.05 1.68 -16.15
N THR A 217 21.22 2.97 -16.40
CA THR A 217 21.34 3.99 -15.35
C THR A 217 19.96 4.24 -14.73
N CYS A 218 19.85 3.92 -13.45
CA CYS A 218 18.65 4.10 -12.64
C CYS A 218 18.83 5.28 -11.67
N VAL A 219 17.80 6.10 -11.48
CA VAL A 219 17.81 7.21 -10.50
C VAL A 219 16.48 7.28 -9.75
N VAL A 220 16.49 7.88 -8.56
CA VAL A 220 15.28 8.25 -7.81
C VAL A 220 15.04 9.74 -7.96
N LEU A 221 13.94 10.14 -8.63
CA LEU A 221 13.54 11.55 -8.74
C LEU A 221 12.70 11.95 -7.52
N THR A 222 13.20 12.89 -6.73
CA THR A 222 12.56 13.38 -5.51
C THR A 222 12.11 14.84 -5.65
N PRO A 223 10.99 15.24 -5.01
CA PRO A 223 10.59 16.64 -4.90
C PRO A 223 11.43 17.44 -3.88
N GLY A 224 12.41 16.81 -3.23
CA GLY A 224 13.31 17.44 -2.27
C GLY A 224 12.88 17.34 -0.80
N HIS A 225 13.70 17.90 0.08
CA HIS A 225 13.65 17.72 1.54
C HIS A 225 12.40 18.26 2.24
N PHE A 226 11.62 19.13 1.61
CA PHE A 226 10.36 19.63 2.17
C PHE A 226 9.19 18.64 2.00
N ASN A 227 9.40 17.50 1.33
CA ASN A 227 8.39 16.46 1.22
C ASN A 227 8.44 15.51 2.43
N SER A 228 7.28 15.17 2.98
CA SER A 228 7.16 14.32 4.16
C SER A 228 7.70 12.89 3.99
N ALA A 229 7.82 12.40 2.76
CA ALA A 229 8.38 11.08 2.46
C ALA A 229 9.85 11.15 2.01
N TYR A 230 10.51 12.30 2.08
CA TYR A 230 11.89 12.48 1.61
C TYR A 230 12.88 11.50 2.25
N TYR A 231 12.70 11.20 3.55
CA TYR A 231 13.49 10.17 4.23
C TYR A 231 13.43 8.83 3.49
N GLU A 232 12.24 8.36 3.11
CA GLU A 232 12.09 7.11 2.35
C GLU A 232 12.73 7.19 0.97
N HIS A 233 12.68 8.34 0.30
CA HIS A 233 13.30 8.52 -1.01
C HIS A 233 14.82 8.36 -0.90
N SER A 234 15.43 9.05 0.07
CA SER A 234 16.86 8.98 0.34
C SER A 234 17.30 7.60 0.81
N PHE A 235 16.54 6.99 1.72
CA PHE A 235 16.81 5.65 2.23
C PHE A 235 16.82 4.61 1.11
N LEU A 236 15.82 4.63 0.22
CA LEU A 236 15.72 3.68 -0.89
C LEU A 236 16.80 3.92 -1.94
N ALA A 237 17.13 5.18 -2.25
CA ALA A 237 18.22 5.50 -3.18
C ALA A 237 19.58 4.98 -2.66
N ASP A 238 19.88 5.24 -1.38
CA ASP A 238 21.10 4.77 -0.71
C ASP A 238 21.15 3.24 -0.64
N SER A 239 20.05 2.59 -0.20
CA SER A 239 19.97 1.13 -0.10
C SER A 239 20.10 0.42 -1.44
N MET A 240 19.61 1.02 -2.53
CA MET A 240 19.80 0.51 -3.90
C MET A 240 21.17 0.85 -4.48
N GLY A 241 21.92 1.77 -3.86
CA GLY A 241 23.17 2.29 -4.41
C GLY A 241 22.99 3.04 -5.72
N ILE A 242 21.91 3.83 -5.84
CA ILE A 242 21.62 4.68 -7.01
C ILE A 242 21.45 6.14 -6.62
N GLU A 243 21.58 7.05 -7.59
CA GLU A 243 21.53 8.49 -7.33
C GLU A 243 20.12 8.96 -6.95
N LEU A 244 20.04 9.77 -5.90
CA LEU A 244 18.88 10.58 -5.56
C LEU A 244 19.02 11.93 -6.26
N VAL A 245 18.07 12.27 -7.14
CA VAL A 245 18.14 13.47 -7.99
C VAL A 245 16.90 14.34 -7.82
N GLU A 246 17.08 15.65 -7.91
CA GLU A 246 16.00 16.61 -8.07
C GLU A 246 15.86 17.01 -9.56
N ALA A 247 14.79 17.73 -9.91
CA ALA A 247 14.56 18.16 -11.29
C ALA A 247 15.71 18.95 -11.90
N ALA A 248 16.39 19.78 -11.10
CA ALA A 248 17.51 20.61 -11.55
C ALA A 248 18.75 19.80 -11.97
N ASP A 249 18.88 18.57 -11.48
CA ASP A 249 19.98 17.67 -11.81
C ASP A 249 19.78 16.97 -13.16
N LEU A 250 18.55 16.98 -13.66
CA LEU A 250 18.17 16.34 -14.93
C LEU A 250 17.99 17.36 -16.05
N VAL A 251 18.24 16.93 -17.28
CA VAL A 251 17.99 17.71 -18.49
C VAL A 251 17.58 16.79 -19.62
N VAL A 252 16.59 17.21 -20.41
CA VAL A 252 16.20 16.53 -21.63
C VAL A 252 16.86 17.22 -22.82
N ASP A 253 17.45 16.42 -23.72
CA ASP A 253 18.08 16.88 -24.96
C ASP A 253 17.86 15.80 -26.03
N ASP A 254 17.30 16.17 -27.18
CA ASP A 254 16.91 15.24 -28.27
C ASP A 254 16.11 14.01 -27.78
N ASP A 255 15.06 14.28 -26.99
CA ASP A 255 14.18 13.28 -26.34
C ASP A 255 14.93 12.24 -25.49
N MET A 256 16.15 12.55 -25.03
CA MET A 256 16.94 11.73 -24.11
C MET A 256 17.10 12.43 -22.78
N VAL A 257 16.99 11.69 -21.68
CA VAL A 257 17.18 12.23 -20.33
C VAL A 257 18.63 12.05 -19.89
N TYR A 258 19.23 13.13 -19.39
CA TYR A 258 20.57 13.13 -18.86
C TYR A 258 20.62 13.69 -17.44
N MET A 259 21.42 13.06 -16.60
CA MET A 259 21.85 13.58 -15.30
C MET A 259 23.12 14.42 -15.48
N ARG A 260 23.15 15.58 -14.85
CA ARG A 260 24.30 16.50 -14.84
C ARG A 260 25.32 16.01 -13.81
N THR A 261 26.54 15.75 -14.24
CA THR A 261 27.67 15.45 -13.33
C THR A 261 28.84 16.39 -13.64
N ILE A 262 29.80 16.46 -12.70
CA ILE A 262 31.04 17.21 -12.90
C ILE A 262 31.88 16.70 -14.09
N ALA A 263 31.76 15.41 -14.44
CA ALA A 263 32.50 14.78 -15.53
C ALA A 263 31.78 14.90 -16.88
N GLY A 264 30.55 15.40 -16.89
CA GLY A 264 29.71 15.48 -18.08
C GLY A 264 28.30 14.94 -17.83
N ARG A 265 27.51 14.87 -18.90
CA ARG A 265 26.15 14.33 -18.84
C ARG A 265 26.18 12.80 -18.87
N VAL A 266 25.46 12.17 -17.96
CA VAL A 266 25.25 10.71 -17.93
C VAL A 266 23.82 10.44 -18.36
N LYS A 267 23.63 9.58 -19.37
CA LYS A 267 22.28 9.21 -19.81
C LYS A 267 21.56 8.43 -18.70
N VAL A 268 20.31 8.79 -18.44
CA VAL A 268 19.40 8.10 -17.51
C VAL A 268 18.43 7.25 -18.31
N ASP A 269 18.28 5.99 -17.93
CA ASP A 269 17.43 5.03 -18.64
C ASP A 269 16.13 4.73 -17.88
N VAL A 270 16.17 4.77 -16.55
CA VAL A 270 15.03 4.46 -15.68
C VAL A 270 14.95 5.46 -14.52
N ILE A 271 13.78 6.06 -14.32
CA ILE A 271 13.50 7.01 -13.25
C ILE A 271 12.45 6.41 -12.32
N TYR A 272 12.80 6.13 -11.07
CA TYR A 272 11.83 5.92 -10.01
C TYR A 272 11.36 7.30 -9.52
N ARG A 273 10.18 7.72 -9.96
CA ARG A 273 9.61 9.01 -9.59
C ARG A 273 8.91 8.94 -8.23
N ARG A 274 9.20 9.93 -7.40
CA ARG A 274 8.49 10.21 -6.14
C ARG A 274 7.76 11.56 -6.20
N VAL A 275 7.40 11.96 -7.42
CA VAL A 275 6.72 13.21 -7.77
C VAL A 275 5.41 12.86 -8.46
N ASP A 276 4.32 13.53 -8.09
CA ASP A 276 3.00 13.35 -8.70
C ASP A 276 2.99 13.80 -10.17
N ASP A 277 2.06 13.23 -10.97
CA ASP A 277 1.96 13.47 -12.42
C ASP A 277 1.90 14.97 -12.75
N ASP A 278 1.06 15.72 -12.03
CA ASP A 278 0.86 17.17 -12.20
C ASP A 278 2.17 17.96 -12.20
N PHE A 279 3.16 17.49 -11.46
CA PHE A 279 4.42 18.18 -11.25
C PHE A 279 5.57 17.61 -12.07
N LEU A 280 5.36 16.52 -12.83
CA LEU A 280 6.43 15.71 -13.44
C LEU A 280 7.11 16.37 -14.65
N ASP A 281 6.35 17.12 -15.46
CA ASP A 281 6.85 17.83 -16.64
C ASP A 281 6.07 19.14 -16.85
N PRO A 282 6.69 20.32 -16.64
CA PRO A 282 6.00 21.61 -16.78
C PRO A 282 5.62 21.96 -18.23
N LEU A 283 6.14 21.24 -19.24
CA LEU A 283 5.72 21.44 -20.64
C LEU A 283 4.41 20.71 -20.97
N VAL A 284 3.99 19.75 -20.14
CA VAL A 284 2.80 18.92 -20.37
C VAL A 284 1.73 19.14 -19.30
N PHE A 285 2.13 19.25 -18.03
CA PHE A 285 1.21 19.35 -16.90
C PHE A 285 1.20 20.77 -16.31
N ARG A 286 1.57 20.95 -15.03
CA ARG A 286 1.57 22.27 -14.39
C ARG A 286 2.77 23.10 -14.84
N PRO A 287 2.56 24.23 -15.55
CA PRO A 287 3.65 25.03 -16.11
C PRO A 287 4.48 25.78 -15.06
N ASP A 288 3.96 25.92 -13.84
CA ASP A 288 4.64 26.52 -12.68
C ASP A 288 5.38 25.48 -11.82
N SER A 289 5.35 24.19 -12.18
CA SER A 289 6.11 23.17 -11.46
C SER A 289 7.62 23.39 -11.57
N LEU A 290 8.28 23.40 -10.42
CA LEU A 290 9.75 23.36 -10.31
C LEU A 290 10.27 21.97 -9.91
N LEU A 291 9.37 21.00 -9.71
CA LEU A 291 9.70 19.65 -9.24
C LEU A 291 9.86 18.65 -10.39
N GLY A 292 9.51 19.05 -11.61
CA GLY A 292 9.52 18.23 -12.82
C GLY A 292 10.60 18.62 -13.80
N VAL A 293 10.88 17.72 -14.74
CA VAL A 293 11.91 17.92 -15.76
C VAL A 293 11.25 18.29 -17.09
N PRO A 294 11.48 19.50 -17.63
CA PRO A 294 10.91 19.92 -18.90
C PRO A 294 11.24 18.94 -20.04
N GLY A 295 10.22 18.42 -20.71
CA GLY A 295 10.35 17.49 -21.85
C GLY A 295 10.48 16.01 -21.46
N LEU A 296 10.35 15.67 -20.17
CA LEU A 296 10.42 14.30 -19.70
C LEU A 296 9.34 13.40 -20.33
N ILE A 297 8.12 13.92 -20.51
CA ILE A 297 7.04 13.14 -21.13
C ILE A 297 7.31 12.89 -22.62
N ALA A 298 7.97 13.82 -23.32
CA ALA A 298 8.40 13.60 -24.70
C ALA A 298 9.45 12.49 -24.80
N ALA A 299 10.46 12.51 -23.91
CA ALA A 299 11.46 11.44 -23.84
C ALA A 299 10.85 10.07 -23.49
N TYR A 300 9.86 10.05 -22.60
CA TYR A 300 9.10 8.85 -22.26
C TYR A 300 8.26 8.36 -23.45
N ALA A 301 7.56 9.26 -24.15
CA ALA A 301 6.77 8.95 -25.35
C ALA A 301 7.62 8.39 -26.50
N ALA A 302 8.85 8.90 -26.65
CA ALA A 302 9.84 8.40 -27.61
C ALA A 302 10.39 7.01 -27.24
N GLY A 303 10.09 6.50 -26.04
CA GLY A 303 10.61 5.24 -25.54
C GLY A 303 12.09 5.29 -25.18
N ASN A 304 12.61 6.46 -24.80
CA ASN A 304 14.02 6.67 -24.46
C ASN A 304 14.31 6.58 -22.96
N VAL A 305 13.28 6.64 -22.11
CA VAL A 305 13.36 6.51 -20.64
C VAL A 305 12.15 5.73 -20.12
N ALA A 306 12.32 4.94 -19.07
CA ALA A 306 11.23 4.34 -18.30
C ALA A 306 10.94 5.18 -17.06
N ILE A 307 9.66 5.37 -16.74
CA ILE A 307 9.20 6.09 -15.55
C ILE A 307 8.44 5.10 -14.66
N ILE A 308 8.85 5.00 -13.40
CA ILE A 308 8.31 4.08 -12.41
C ILE A 308 7.71 4.88 -11.25
N ASN A 309 6.42 4.75 -10.94
CA ASN A 309 5.38 4.17 -11.80
C ASN A 309 5.12 5.04 -13.03
N ALA A 310 4.48 4.49 -14.06
CA ALA A 310 4.09 5.26 -15.25
C ALA A 310 3.18 6.45 -14.86
N PRO A 311 3.22 7.57 -15.59
CA PRO A 311 2.22 8.62 -15.45
C PRO A 311 0.82 8.06 -15.79
N GLY A 312 -0.23 8.63 -15.21
CA GLY A 312 -1.63 8.26 -15.48
C GLY A 312 -2.22 7.16 -14.60
N ASN A 313 -1.43 6.57 -13.70
CA ASN A 313 -1.91 5.53 -12.79
C ASN A 313 -2.97 6.01 -11.79
N GLY A 314 -3.17 7.32 -11.65
CA GLY A 314 -4.09 7.86 -10.66
C GLY A 314 -5.54 7.39 -10.80
N ILE A 315 -5.94 6.98 -12.01
CA ILE A 315 -7.26 6.40 -12.28
C ILE A 315 -7.47 5.02 -11.66
N ALA A 316 -6.40 4.23 -11.47
CA ALA A 316 -6.49 2.92 -10.82
C ALA A 316 -6.68 3.02 -9.30
N ASP A 317 -6.27 4.15 -8.70
CA ASP A 317 -6.36 4.44 -7.26
C ASP A 317 -7.62 5.22 -6.90
N ASP A 318 -8.45 5.53 -7.90
CA ASP A 318 -9.64 6.34 -7.68
C ASP A 318 -10.71 5.54 -6.91
N LYS A 319 -11.36 6.18 -5.93
CA LYS A 319 -12.35 5.52 -5.08
C LYS A 319 -13.61 5.08 -5.83
N ALA A 320 -13.96 5.74 -6.93
CA ALA A 320 -15.04 5.30 -7.81
C ALA A 320 -14.64 3.99 -8.45
N ILE A 321 -13.44 3.97 -9.05
CA ILE A 321 -12.90 2.81 -9.76
C ILE A 321 -12.69 1.62 -8.83
N TYR A 322 -12.27 1.86 -7.57
CA TYR A 322 -12.22 0.83 -6.53
C TYR A 322 -13.53 0.03 -6.46
N SER A 323 -14.69 0.69 -6.50
CA SER A 323 -15.99 0.00 -6.42
C SER A 323 -16.33 -0.90 -7.63
N TYR A 324 -15.57 -0.81 -8.71
CA TYR A 324 -15.68 -1.68 -9.91
C TYR A 324 -14.51 -2.65 -10.02
N MET A 325 -13.56 -2.65 -9.08
CA MET A 325 -12.38 -3.50 -9.18
C MET A 325 -12.69 -5.00 -9.26
N PRO A 326 -13.74 -5.55 -8.59
CA PRO A 326 -14.13 -6.94 -8.81
C PRO A 326 -14.51 -7.24 -10.27
N GLU A 327 -15.25 -6.35 -10.93
CA GLU A 327 -15.61 -6.47 -12.34
C GLU A 327 -14.42 -6.27 -13.27
N ILE A 328 -13.51 -5.35 -12.96
CA ILE A 328 -12.23 -5.13 -13.66
C ILE A 328 -11.39 -6.41 -13.61
N VAL A 329 -11.21 -6.99 -12.42
CA VAL A 329 -10.47 -8.26 -12.24
C VAL A 329 -11.12 -9.38 -13.04
N ARG A 330 -12.46 -9.50 -12.99
CA ARG A 330 -13.18 -10.51 -13.78
C ARG A 330 -12.99 -10.32 -15.28
N PHE A 331 -13.06 -9.08 -15.77
CA PHE A 331 -12.92 -8.76 -17.18
C PHE A 331 -11.54 -9.14 -17.73
N TYR A 332 -10.46 -8.80 -17.03
CA TYR A 332 -9.09 -9.05 -17.52
C TYR A 332 -8.53 -10.42 -17.15
N SER A 333 -8.90 -10.98 -15.99
CA SER A 333 -8.40 -12.30 -15.56
C SER A 333 -9.30 -13.47 -15.99
N GLY A 334 -10.55 -13.20 -16.39
CA GLY A 334 -11.55 -14.22 -16.69
C GLY A 334 -12.03 -15.03 -15.47
N ALA A 335 -11.66 -14.61 -14.26
CA ALA A 335 -11.99 -15.29 -13.00
C ALA A 335 -12.44 -14.29 -11.93
N GLU A 336 -13.18 -14.78 -10.93
CA GLU A 336 -13.55 -13.98 -9.76
C GLU A 336 -12.31 -13.47 -9.01
N ALA A 337 -12.45 -12.31 -8.36
CA ALA A 337 -11.40 -11.74 -7.54
C ALA A 337 -11.12 -12.64 -6.33
N LYS A 338 -9.87 -13.12 -6.21
CA LYS A 338 -9.41 -13.91 -5.06
C LYS A 338 -9.35 -13.10 -3.77
N LEU A 339 -9.08 -11.81 -3.87
CA LEU A 339 -9.19 -10.86 -2.77
C LEU A 339 -10.43 -10.00 -2.98
N PRO A 340 -11.46 -10.15 -2.16
CA PRO A 340 -12.66 -9.35 -2.29
C PRO A 340 -12.38 -7.90 -1.88
N ASN A 341 -13.11 -6.97 -2.48
CA ASN A 341 -13.27 -5.64 -1.92
C ASN A 341 -14.23 -5.70 -0.73
N VAL A 342 -14.23 -4.65 0.08
CA VAL A 342 -15.33 -4.39 1.00
C VAL A 342 -16.63 -4.28 0.19
N GLU A 343 -17.70 -4.92 0.66
CA GLU A 343 -19.02 -4.81 0.02
C GLU A 343 -19.39 -3.34 -0.13
N THR A 344 -19.64 -2.91 -1.37
CA THR A 344 -19.80 -1.50 -1.70
C THR A 344 -21.04 -1.32 -2.57
N TRP A 345 -22.04 -0.64 -2.03
CA TRP A 345 -23.24 -0.22 -2.76
C TRP A 345 -22.96 1.09 -3.48
N ARG A 346 -22.98 1.04 -4.81
CA ARG A 346 -22.80 2.21 -5.68
C ARG A 346 -24.12 2.96 -5.77
N CYS A 347 -24.27 4.08 -5.06
CA CYS A 347 -25.56 4.78 -5.00
C CYS A 347 -26.02 5.35 -6.36
N ARG A 348 -25.16 5.35 -7.39
CA ARG A 348 -25.56 5.63 -8.77
C ARG A 348 -26.51 4.58 -9.36
N GLU A 349 -26.51 3.36 -8.82
CA GLU A 349 -27.37 2.26 -9.24
C GLU A 349 -28.70 2.32 -8.46
N PRO A 350 -29.86 2.26 -9.13
CA PRO A 350 -31.16 2.44 -8.47
C PRO A 350 -31.44 1.45 -7.32
N GLU A 351 -31.04 0.19 -7.48
CA GLU A 351 -31.25 -0.84 -6.45
C GLU A 351 -30.34 -0.64 -5.24
N ALA A 352 -29.07 -0.30 -5.48
CA ALA A 352 -28.10 0.00 -4.43
C ALA A 352 -28.44 1.29 -3.68
N LEU A 353 -28.97 2.31 -4.38
CA LEU A 353 -29.49 3.54 -3.76
C LEU A 353 -30.66 3.23 -2.84
N ARG A 354 -31.65 2.45 -3.32
CA ARG A 354 -32.79 2.06 -2.50
C ARG A 354 -32.35 1.32 -1.24
N TYR A 355 -31.48 0.32 -1.38
CA TYR A 355 -30.94 -0.41 -0.24
C TYR A 355 -30.23 0.53 0.74
N THR A 356 -29.35 1.40 0.24
CA THR A 356 -28.62 2.38 1.06
C THR A 356 -29.58 3.29 1.81
N LEU A 357 -30.58 3.84 1.13
CA LEU A 357 -31.60 4.71 1.72
C LEU A 357 -32.41 3.98 2.79
N ASP A 358 -32.71 2.70 2.61
CA ASP A 358 -33.48 1.91 3.57
C ASP A 358 -32.69 1.55 4.84
N HIS A 359 -31.34 1.56 4.77
CA HIS A 359 -30.44 1.09 5.84
C HIS A 359 -29.39 2.15 6.26
N LEU A 360 -29.69 3.45 6.10
CA LEU A 360 -28.74 4.54 6.39
C LEU A 360 -28.21 4.55 7.84
N ASP A 361 -28.96 3.99 8.79
CA ASP A 361 -28.59 3.86 10.19
C ASP A 361 -27.63 2.68 10.47
N GLU A 362 -27.41 1.80 9.50
CA GLU A 362 -26.55 0.62 9.62
C GLU A 362 -25.24 0.75 8.81
N LEU A 363 -25.23 1.66 7.83
CA LEU A 363 -24.18 1.79 6.83
C LEU A 363 -23.25 2.99 7.08
N VAL A 364 -22.07 2.93 6.48
CA VAL A 364 -21.18 4.08 6.30
C VAL A 364 -21.31 4.57 4.86
N VAL A 365 -21.79 5.80 4.67
CA VAL A 365 -21.94 6.41 3.34
C VAL A 365 -20.89 7.49 3.17
N LYS A 366 -20.13 7.47 2.07
CA LYS A 366 -19.03 8.42 1.82
C LYS A 366 -19.02 8.89 0.37
N LEU A 367 -18.49 10.10 0.17
CA LEU A 367 -18.23 10.65 -1.15
C LEU A 367 -17.15 9.83 -1.88
N VAL A 368 -17.33 9.72 -3.18
CA VAL A 368 -16.40 9.09 -4.12
C VAL A 368 -15.18 10.00 -4.37
N ASP A 369 -15.36 11.30 -4.46
CA ASP A 369 -14.34 12.30 -4.80
C ASP A 369 -13.71 13.01 -3.57
N GLY A 370 -14.17 12.70 -2.35
CA GLY A 370 -13.78 13.42 -1.13
C GLY A 370 -12.48 12.92 -0.48
N SER A 371 -11.65 13.84 0.03
CA SER A 371 -10.53 13.57 0.94
C SER A 371 -10.85 14.08 2.35
N GLY A 372 -10.33 13.42 3.39
CA GLY A 372 -10.31 13.97 4.76
C GLY A 372 -11.61 13.90 5.58
N GLY A 373 -12.53 12.96 5.31
CA GLY A 373 -13.69 12.70 6.18
C GLY A 373 -14.86 13.69 6.08
N TYR A 374 -14.75 14.73 5.25
CA TYR A 374 -15.88 15.60 4.90
C TYR A 374 -16.82 14.88 3.91
N GLY A 375 -18.13 14.95 4.13
CA GLY A 375 -19.13 14.29 3.28
C GLY A 375 -19.32 12.79 3.56
N MET A 376 -19.14 12.38 4.82
CA MET A 376 -19.34 11.00 5.29
C MET A 376 -20.45 10.94 6.36
N LEU A 377 -21.30 9.92 6.29
CA LEU A 377 -22.27 9.54 7.31
C LEU A 377 -21.83 8.20 7.92
N VAL A 378 -21.75 8.12 9.25
CA VAL A 378 -21.57 6.87 9.99
C VAL A 378 -22.89 6.54 10.67
N GLY A 379 -23.74 5.80 9.97
CA GLY A 379 -25.12 5.48 10.38
C GLY A 379 -25.27 5.05 11.84
N PRO A 380 -24.50 4.05 12.31
CA PRO A 380 -24.65 3.52 13.67
C PRO A 380 -24.37 4.53 14.81
N THR A 381 -23.68 5.63 14.51
CA THR A 381 -23.34 6.68 15.47
C THR A 381 -24.05 8.01 15.21
N ALA A 382 -24.78 8.12 14.09
CA ALA A 382 -25.45 9.33 13.69
C ALA A 382 -26.82 9.46 14.37
N SER A 383 -27.21 10.70 14.68
CA SER A 383 -28.56 11.02 15.13
C SER A 383 -29.58 10.87 14.00
N LYS A 384 -30.87 10.76 14.35
CA LYS A 384 -31.96 10.68 13.37
C LYS A 384 -32.04 11.93 12.50
N GLU A 385 -31.75 13.09 13.07
CA GLU A 385 -31.71 14.38 12.38
C GLU A 385 -30.57 14.44 11.36
N GLU A 386 -29.38 13.94 11.71
CA GLU A 386 -28.23 13.84 10.79
C GLU A 386 -28.52 12.89 9.63
N ILE A 387 -29.10 11.72 9.92
CA ILE A 387 -29.49 10.74 8.89
C ILE A 387 -30.54 11.34 7.95
N ALA A 388 -31.56 12.02 8.46
CA ALA A 388 -32.59 12.66 7.63
C ALA A 388 -32.00 13.78 6.74
N THR A 389 -31.06 14.55 7.28
CA THR A 389 -30.36 15.60 6.53
C THR A 389 -29.50 14.99 5.42
N PHE A 390 -28.74 13.94 5.74
CA PHE A 390 -27.86 13.28 4.79
C PHE A 390 -28.64 12.55 3.69
N ARG A 391 -29.80 11.96 4.03
CA ARG A 391 -30.73 11.36 3.06
C ARG A 391 -31.09 12.34 1.94
N ALA A 392 -31.49 13.56 2.29
CA ALA A 392 -31.88 14.57 1.30
C ALA A 392 -30.71 15.00 0.39
N VAL A 393 -29.49 15.00 0.92
CA VAL A 393 -28.27 15.28 0.13
C VAL A 393 -27.97 14.10 -0.82
N LEU A 394 -28.04 12.88 -0.31
CA LEU A 394 -27.80 11.65 -1.08
C LEU A 394 -28.79 11.50 -2.24
N GLU A 395 -30.07 11.77 -2.02
CA GLU A 395 -31.11 11.70 -3.06
C GLU A 395 -30.89 12.72 -4.18
N LYS A 396 -30.25 13.85 -3.88
CA LYS A 396 -30.00 14.92 -4.86
C LYS A 396 -28.87 14.58 -5.82
N GLU A 397 -27.80 13.98 -5.33
CA GLU A 397 -26.61 13.63 -6.14
C GLU A 397 -26.12 12.19 -5.86
N PRO A 398 -26.95 11.17 -6.09
CA PRO A 398 -26.65 9.80 -5.64
C PRO A 398 -25.40 9.21 -6.32
N HIS A 399 -25.07 9.68 -7.51
CA HIS A 399 -23.90 9.24 -8.26
C HIS A 399 -22.55 9.58 -7.61
N ARG A 400 -22.54 10.48 -6.62
CA ARG A 400 -21.32 10.91 -5.90
C ARG A 400 -21.03 10.08 -4.67
N TYR A 401 -21.89 9.13 -4.32
CA TYR A 401 -21.82 8.39 -3.06
C TYR A 401 -21.68 6.89 -3.26
N ILE A 402 -20.97 6.28 -2.32
CA ILE A 402 -20.94 4.84 -2.09
C ILE A 402 -21.29 4.55 -0.64
N ALA A 403 -21.90 3.40 -0.39
CA ALA A 403 -22.18 2.91 0.96
C ALA A 403 -21.46 1.58 1.20
N GLN A 404 -21.02 1.38 2.43
CA GLN A 404 -20.30 0.18 2.86
C GLN A 404 -20.80 -0.24 4.25
N PRO A 405 -20.73 -1.53 4.60
CA PRO A 405 -21.05 -1.96 5.95
C PRO A 405 -20.00 -1.43 6.93
N THR A 406 -20.39 -1.33 8.20
CA THR A 406 -19.42 -1.04 9.27
C THR A 406 -18.57 -2.29 9.50
N LEU A 407 -17.31 -2.28 9.05
CA LEU A 407 -16.41 -3.41 9.24
C LEU A 407 -15.85 -3.45 10.67
N ALA A 408 -15.92 -4.61 11.31
CA ALA A 408 -15.19 -4.90 12.53
C ALA A 408 -13.75 -5.29 12.17
N LEU A 409 -12.89 -4.28 11.98
CA LEU A 409 -11.47 -4.48 11.69
C LEU A 409 -10.82 -5.37 12.75
N SER A 410 -9.92 -6.26 12.35
CA SER A 410 -9.20 -7.11 13.29
C SER A 410 -8.37 -6.29 14.26
N THR A 411 -8.12 -6.85 15.44
CA THR A 411 -7.26 -6.24 16.44
C THR A 411 -5.97 -7.02 16.61
N VAL A 412 -4.88 -6.30 16.91
CA VAL A 412 -3.63 -6.89 17.39
C VAL A 412 -3.41 -6.37 18.81
N PRO A 413 -3.00 -7.24 19.76
CA PRO A 413 -2.52 -6.79 21.05
C PRO A 413 -1.43 -5.73 20.90
N THR A 414 -1.61 -4.60 21.58
CA THR A 414 -0.77 -3.40 21.43
C THR A 414 -0.46 -2.86 22.81
N LEU A 415 0.80 -2.49 23.04
CA LEU A 415 1.27 -1.87 24.25
C LEU A 415 0.73 -0.44 24.33
N VAL A 416 -0.04 -0.20 25.38
CA VAL A 416 -0.61 1.09 25.74
C VAL A 416 -0.24 1.40 27.19
N ASP A 417 -0.51 2.63 27.65
CA ASP A 417 -0.12 3.08 29.00
C ASP A 417 -0.56 2.12 30.12
N GLN A 418 -1.75 1.51 29.94
CA GLN A 418 -2.39 0.62 30.90
C GLN A 418 -1.97 -0.86 30.76
N GLY A 419 -1.07 -1.21 29.84
CA GLY A 419 -0.63 -2.58 29.57
C GLY A 419 -0.88 -3.00 28.12
N VAL A 420 -1.18 -4.28 27.89
CA VAL A 420 -1.46 -4.80 26.55
C VAL A 420 -2.97 -4.81 26.31
N ALA A 421 -3.42 -4.14 25.25
CA ALA A 421 -4.83 -4.06 24.89
C ALA A 421 -5.03 -4.22 23.37
N PRO A 422 -6.18 -4.76 22.92
CA PRO A 422 -6.46 -4.90 21.49
C PRO A 422 -6.59 -3.52 20.83
N ARG A 423 -5.97 -3.33 19.66
CA ARG A 423 -6.13 -2.15 18.80
C ARG A 423 -6.30 -2.55 17.35
N HIS A 424 -7.15 -1.81 16.63
CA HIS A 424 -7.47 -2.09 15.24
C HIS A 424 -6.25 -1.85 14.35
N VAL A 425 -6.08 -2.72 13.35
CA VAL A 425 -4.96 -2.66 12.41
C VAL A 425 -5.40 -2.77 10.96
N ASP A 426 -4.57 -2.25 10.06
CA ASP A 426 -4.59 -2.60 8.64
C ASP A 426 -3.20 -3.06 8.20
N PHE A 427 -3.08 -3.49 6.95
CA PHE A 427 -1.83 -4.01 6.41
C PHE A 427 -1.67 -3.64 4.93
N ARG A 428 -0.53 -3.04 4.59
CA ARG A 428 -0.14 -2.69 3.22
C ARG A 428 1.05 -3.53 2.77
N PRO A 429 0.83 -4.66 2.08
CA PRO A 429 1.87 -5.32 1.29
C PRO A 429 2.28 -4.45 0.09
N PHE A 430 3.52 -4.65 -0.34
CA PHE A 430 4.05 -4.03 -1.55
C PHE A 430 4.27 -5.10 -2.62
N VAL A 431 3.73 -4.85 -3.80
CA VAL A 431 3.80 -5.73 -4.96
C VAL A 431 4.63 -5.05 -6.04
N LEU A 432 5.62 -5.77 -6.57
CA LEU A 432 6.53 -5.30 -7.61
C LEU A 432 6.20 -5.97 -8.94
N THR A 433 6.12 -5.20 -10.02
CA THR A 433 5.88 -5.68 -11.38
C THR A 433 7.04 -5.25 -12.27
N GLY A 434 7.82 -6.24 -12.72
CA GLY A 434 8.89 -6.04 -13.70
C GLY A 434 8.61 -6.80 -14.99
N SER A 435 9.54 -6.78 -15.94
CA SER A 435 9.38 -7.49 -17.22
C SER A 435 9.32 -9.03 -17.09
N LYS A 436 9.70 -9.56 -15.92
CA LYS A 436 9.58 -10.99 -15.57
C LYS A 436 8.25 -11.36 -14.90
N GLY A 437 7.34 -10.40 -14.72
CA GLY A 437 6.05 -10.61 -14.05
C GLY A 437 5.98 -9.99 -12.65
N VAL A 438 4.92 -10.36 -11.94
CA VAL A 438 4.57 -9.81 -10.63
C VAL A 438 5.24 -10.59 -9.49
N GLN A 439 5.77 -9.88 -8.51
CA GLN A 439 6.41 -10.41 -7.31
C GLN A 439 5.81 -9.76 -6.05
N VAL A 440 5.50 -10.56 -5.04
CA VAL A 440 5.03 -10.08 -3.74
C VAL A 440 6.16 -10.24 -2.72
N VAL A 441 6.55 -9.16 -2.07
CA VAL A 441 7.56 -9.20 -1.00
C VAL A 441 6.91 -9.75 0.27
N PRO A 442 7.53 -10.71 0.99
CA PRO A 442 6.94 -11.38 2.15
C PRO A 442 6.96 -10.48 3.40
N GLY A 443 6.24 -9.36 3.33
CA GLY A 443 6.15 -8.32 4.34
C GLY A 443 5.26 -7.18 3.89
N GLY A 444 5.12 -6.18 4.76
CA GLY A 444 4.37 -4.98 4.47
C GLY A 444 4.26 -4.09 5.70
N LEU A 445 3.68 -2.91 5.51
CA LEU A 445 3.44 -1.95 6.58
C LEU A 445 2.15 -2.31 7.31
N THR A 446 2.25 -2.71 8.58
CA THR A 446 1.09 -2.77 9.48
C THR A 446 0.94 -1.43 10.18
N ARG A 447 -0.23 -0.80 10.06
CA ARG A 447 -0.58 0.41 10.83
C ARG A 447 -1.57 0.05 11.93
N VAL A 448 -1.49 0.75 13.06
CA VAL A 448 -2.32 0.51 14.25
C VAL A 448 -2.98 1.78 14.74
N ALA A 449 -4.28 1.71 15.02
CA ALA A 449 -5.05 2.78 15.62
C ALA A 449 -4.82 2.77 17.15
N LEU A 450 -3.91 3.61 17.66
CA LEU A 450 -3.49 3.56 19.07
C LEU A 450 -4.58 3.99 20.06
N ARG A 451 -5.47 4.90 19.63
CA ARG A 451 -6.58 5.37 20.44
C ARG A 451 -7.65 4.29 20.59
N GLU A 452 -8.07 4.04 21.82
CA GLU A 452 -9.12 3.06 22.12
C GLU A 452 -10.41 3.35 21.34
N GLY A 453 -10.98 2.31 20.71
CA GLY A 453 -12.19 2.39 19.90
C GLY A 453 -12.04 3.10 18.55
N SER A 454 -10.85 3.62 18.23
CA SER A 454 -10.59 4.26 16.93
C SER A 454 -10.39 3.21 15.83
N LEU A 455 -11.01 3.44 14.68
CA LEU A 455 -10.72 2.74 13.42
C LEU A 455 -9.71 3.51 12.54
N VAL A 456 -9.29 4.69 13.00
CA VAL A 456 -8.36 5.56 12.28
C VAL A 456 -6.93 5.09 12.52
N VAL A 457 -6.40 4.39 11.51
CA VAL A 457 -5.02 3.86 11.47
C VAL A 457 -4.03 4.78 10.74
N ASN A 458 -4.51 5.88 10.13
CA ASN A 458 -3.67 6.80 9.38
C ASN A 458 -2.67 7.50 10.31
N SER A 459 -1.37 7.41 9.97
CA SER A 459 -0.28 8.01 10.74
C SER A 459 -0.39 9.53 10.88
N SER A 460 -0.96 10.23 9.90
CA SER A 460 -1.24 11.67 9.97
C SER A 460 -2.25 12.06 11.06
N GLN A 461 -2.99 11.08 11.61
CA GLN A 461 -3.99 11.25 12.66
C GLN A 461 -3.65 10.49 13.95
N GLY A 462 -2.36 10.15 14.15
CA GLY A 462 -1.87 9.50 15.37
C GLY A 462 -1.87 7.97 15.34
N GLY A 463 -1.93 7.36 14.15
CA GLY A 463 -1.69 5.92 13.97
C GLY A 463 -0.21 5.55 14.14
N GLY A 464 0.06 4.41 14.78
CA GLY A 464 1.39 3.82 14.92
C GLY A 464 1.66 2.72 13.90
N THR A 465 2.82 2.07 13.99
CA THR A 465 3.21 0.95 13.12
C THR A 465 3.66 -0.27 13.92
N LYS A 466 3.53 -1.45 13.31
CA LYS A 466 4.02 -2.73 13.82
C LYS A 466 4.83 -3.44 12.76
N ASP A 467 5.76 -4.30 13.16
CA ASP A 467 6.36 -5.26 12.22
C ASP A 467 5.32 -6.33 11.82
N SER A 468 5.42 -6.79 10.58
CA SER A 468 4.58 -7.82 9.98
C SER A 468 5.43 -9.07 9.73
N PHE A 469 5.30 -10.07 10.59
CA PHE A 469 5.98 -11.36 10.44
C PHE A 469 5.23 -12.23 9.45
N VAL A 470 5.83 -12.50 8.29
CA VAL A 470 5.37 -13.56 7.39
C VAL A 470 6.15 -14.82 7.70
N LEU A 471 5.46 -15.88 8.13
CA LEU A 471 6.10 -17.14 8.50
C LEU A 471 6.41 -17.98 7.24
N LEU A 472 7.58 -18.63 7.25
CA LEU A 472 7.96 -19.63 6.26
C LEU A 472 7.33 -21.00 6.61
N ASP A 473 7.02 -21.80 5.59
CA ASP A 473 6.49 -23.15 5.80
C ASP A 473 7.50 -24.04 6.56
N ASP A 474 6.98 -24.80 7.52
CA ASP A 474 7.71 -25.72 8.40
C ASP A 474 7.94 -27.10 7.79
N GLN A 475 7.40 -27.40 6.60
CA GLN A 475 7.59 -28.71 5.93
C GLN A 475 9.07 -29.13 5.76
N TRP A 476 10.02 -28.19 5.77
CA TRP A 476 11.44 -28.52 5.76
C TRP A 476 11.91 -29.25 7.04
N ARG A 477 11.36 -28.94 8.23
CA ARG A 477 11.71 -29.66 9.48
C ARG A 477 11.21 -31.09 9.50
N GLN A 478 10.01 -31.36 8.98
CA GLN A 478 9.46 -32.73 8.88
C GLN A 478 10.25 -33.61 7.91
N SER A 479 10.76 -33.04 6.81
CA SER A 479 11.60 -33.78 5.86
C SER A 479 12.97 -34.18 6.44
N GLN A 480 13.56 -33.37 7.33
CA GLN A 480 14.80 -33.71 8.02
C GLN A 480 14.62 -34.68 9.19
N THR A 481 13.49 -34.60 9.93
CA THR A 481 13.18 -35.54 11.02
C THR A 481 12.71 -36.91 10.52
N MET A 482 11.96 -36.98 9.41
CA MET A 482 11.66 -38.27 8.76
C MET A 482 12.92 -38.89 8.16
N GLY A 483 13.80 -38.10 7.53
CA GLY A 483 15.06 -38.59 6.96
C GLY A 483 16.02 -39.19 7.98
N THR A 484 16.08 -38.61 9.19
CA THR A 484 16.91 -39.12 10.31
C THR A 484 16.28 -40.33 11.00
N MET A 485 14.96 -40.39 11.17
CA MET A 485 14.29 -41.59 11.71
C MET A 485 14.37 -42.81 10.78
N THR A 486 14.36 -42.63 9.46
CA THR A 486 14.58 -43.74 8.52
C THR A 486 16.01 -44.28 8.51
N GLN A 487 17.01 -43.50 8.95
CA GLN A 487 18.39 -43.98 9.05
C GLN A 487 18.64 -44.75 10.35
N GLU A 488 18.04 -44.36 11.48
CA GLU A 488 18.22 -45.05 12.77
C GLU A 488 17.52 -46.42 12.86
N GLN A 489 16.51 -46.69 12.02
CA GLN A 489 15.88 -48.02 11.94
C GLN A 489 16.57 -48.99 10.99
N SER A 490 17.70 -48.59 10.38
CA SER A 490 18.43 -49.39 9.38
C SER A 490 19.87 -49.76 9.79
N LEU A 491 20.19 -49.72 11.08
CA LEU A 491 21.46 -50.18 11.64
C LEU A 491 21.29 -51.34 12.62
#